data_AF-G0J2P9-F1
#
_entry.id   AF-G0J2P9-F1
#
_cell.length_a   1.000
_cell.length_b   1.000
_cell.length_c   1.000
_cell.angle_alpha   90.00
_cell.angle_beta   90.00
_cell.angle_gamma   90.00
#
_symmetry.space_group_name_H-M   'P 1'
#
loop_
_entity.id
_entity.type
_entity.pdbx_description
1 polymer ?
#
loop_
_entity_poly.entity_id
_entity_poly.type
_entity_poly.pdbx_seq_one_letter_code
_entity_poly.pdbx_strand_id
1 'polypeptide(L)'
;MIVNKSIVGLHIILHEAHGMLAGKIANEIKEVYRPIHWFETLIAISEHDDRQLDLNEKEYLSDLGVPMDFTEENYQVDEVVERMKRILRTSENKSQWIKLLISYHLEFIYGPLKKKSKRISAFFQQQASERKTILKHFGLPNKKAKEYHEFLRFCDRLSLILCKDETPELERLLEINTSIGEETFFIKKTDDERLIISPWIFKKDKFELSIEERVLKETQFSSKENFKESLLKTKPQTKKWILAKE
;
A
#
# COMPACT_ATOMS: atom_id res chain seq x y z
N MET A 1 -3.80 0.95 10.22
CA MET A 1 -4.13 2.31 9.74
C MET A 1 -2.85 3.12 9.68
N ILE A 2 -2.84 4.23 8.95
CA ILE A 2 -1.74 5.20 8.94
C ILE A 2 -2.14 6.33 9.87
N VAL A 3 -1.25 6.72 10.79
CA VAL A 3 -1.52 7.75 11.81
C VAL A 3 -0.46 8.85 11.75
N ASN A 4 -0.83 10.03 11.26
CA ASN A 4 0.05 11.21 11.34
C ASN A 4 -0.42 12.14 12.47
N LYS A 5 0.52 12.87 13.06
CA LYS A 5 0.26 13.79 14.17
C LYS A 5 0.48 15.23 13.71
N SER A 6 -0.42 16.13 14.07
CA SER A 6 -0.28 17.56 13.83
C SER A 6 -0.84 18.36 15.00
N ILE A 7 -0.71 19.68 14.93
CA ILE A 7 -1.29 20.60 15.93
C ILE A 7 -2.82 20.57 15.99
N VAL A 8 -3.50 20.09 14.93
CA VAL A 8 -4.97 20.04 14.87
C VAL A 8 -5.54 18.69 15.30
N GLY A 9 -4.70 17.65 15.45
CA GLY A 9 -5.10 16.33 15.91
C GLY A 9 -4.36 15.17 15.26
N LEU A 10 -4.99 13.99 15.32
CA LEU A 10 -4.53 12.77 14.68
C LEU A 10 -5.17 12.61 13.31
N HIS A 11 -4.36 12.55 12.26
CA HIS A 11 -4.78 12.28 10.90
C HIS A 11 -4.79 10.77 10.69
N ILE A 12 -5.99 10.21 10.54
CA ILE A 12 -6.20 8.78 10.33
C ILE A 12 -6.51 8.51 8.86
N ILE A 13 -5.63 7.76 8.22
CA ILE A 13 -5.82 7.24 6.87
C ILE A 13 -5.98 5.72 6.95
N LEU A 14 -7.09 5.21 6.40
CA LEU A 14 -7.35 3.77 6.37
C LEU A 14 -6.46 3.11 5.31
N HIS A 15 -6.15 1.83 5.48
CA HIS A 15 -5.27 1.13 4.52
C HIS A 15 -5.94 0.97 3.16
N GLU A 16 -7.25 0.84 3.15
CA GLU A 16 -8.09 0.83 1.96
C GLU A 16 -7.97 2.15 1.18
N ALA A 17 -7.85 3.29 1.88
CA ALA A 17 -7.62 4.59 1.25
C ALA A 17 -6.20 4.71 0.66
N HIS A 18 -5.19 4.14 1.34
CA HIS A 18 -3.83 4.00 0.80
C HIS A 18 -3.80 3.10 -0.45
N GLY A 19 -4.42 1.93 -0.40
CA GLY A 19 -4.55 1.04 -1.55
C GLY A 19 -5.22 1.73 -2.73
N MET A 20 -6.34 2.43 -2.48
CA MET A 20 -7.00 3.24 -3.50
C MET A 20 -6.07 4.33 -4.09
N LEU A 21 -5.22 4.98 -3.27
CA LEU A 21 -4.23 5.95 -3.77
C LEU A 21 -3.18 5.28 -4.66
N ALA A 22 -2.68 4.10 -4.28
CA ALA A 22 -1.77 3.31 -5.11
C ALA A 22 -2.42 3.02 -6.48
N GLY A 23 -3.71 2.65 -6.50
CA GLY A 23 -4.49 2.48 -7.72
C GLY A 23 -4.61 3.74 -8.57
N LYS A 24 -4.88 4.89 -7.93
CA LYS A 24 -4.95 6.21 -8.61
C LYS A 24 -3.60 6.58 -9.23
N ILE A 25 -2.48 6.34 -8.54
CA ILE A 25 -1.13 6.51 -9.07
C ILE A 25 -0.93 5.64 -10.30
N ALA A 26 -1.21 4.34 -10.18
CA ALA A 26 -1.06 3.39 -11.27
C ALA A 26 -1.85 3.83 -12.51
N ASN A 27 -3.10 4.27 -12.33
CA ASN A 27 -3.97 4.71 -13.42
C ASN A 27 -3.41 5.89 -14.23
N GLU A 28 -2.48 6.68 -13.69
CA GLU A 28 -1.83 7.78 -14.40
C GLU A 28 -0.56 7.35 -15.15
N ILE A 29 -0.06 6.11 -14.99
CA ILE A 29 1.13 5.59 -15.69
C ILE A 29 0.86 5.50 -17.21
N LYS A 30 1.84 5.91 -18.04
CA LYS A 30 1.76 5.83 -19.52
C LYS A 30 1.52 4.41 -20.00
N GLU A 31 0.73 4.28 -21.06
CA GLU A 31 0.35 3.03 -21.70
C GLU A 31 1.56 2.16 -22.06
N VAL A 32 2.65 2.77 -22.53
CA VAL A 32 3.88 2.08 -22.92
C VAL A 32 4.54 1.28 -21.79
N TYR A 33 4.31 1.67 -20.54
CA TYR A 33 4.86 0.94 -19.39
C TYR A 33 3.91 -0.16 -18.88
N ARG A 34 2.62 -0.13 -19.25
CA ARG A 34 1.61 -0.96 -18.58
C ARG A 34 1.82 -2.46 -18.90
N PRO A 35 1.79 -3.35 -17.89
CA PRO A 35 1.83 -4.78 -18.11
C PRO A 35 0.58 -5.31 -18.84
N ILE A 36 0.68 -6.57 -19.31
CA ILE A 36 -0.52 -7.32 -19.74
C ILE A 36 -1.51 -7.42 -18.57
N HIS A 37 -2.80 -7.60 -18.88
CA HIS A 37 -3.86 -7.62 -17.86
C HIS A 37 -3.82 -6.38 -16.98
N TRP A 38 -3.75 -5.19 -17.62
CA TRP A 38 -3.58 -3.93 -16.91
C TRP A 38 -4.74 -3.64 -15.96
N PHE A 39 -5.97 -3.95 -16.34
CA PHE A 39 -7.13 -3.72 -15.47
C PHE A 39 -7.06 -4.57 -14.20
N GLU A 40 -6.73 -5.86 -14.34
CA GLU A 40 -6.48 -6.76 -13.21
C GLU A 40 -5.28 -6.30 -12.38
N THR A 41 -4.25 -5.76 -13.03
CA THR A 41 -3.09 -5.17 -12.33
C THR A 41 -3.51 -3.95 -11.52
N LEU A 42 -4.34 -3.06 -12.06
CA LEU A 42 -4.89 -1.91 -11.33
C LEU A 42 -5.70 -2.36 -10.10
N ILE A 43 -6.50 -3.42 -10.22
CA ILE A 43 -7.24 -3.99 -9.08
C ILE A 43 -6.26 -4.55 -8.05
N ALA A 44 -5.26 -5.33 -8.49
CA ALA A 44 -4.24 -5.87 -7.59
C ALA A 44 -3.49 -4.76 -6.85
N ILE A 45 -3.16 -3.65 -7.51
CA ILE A 45 -2.53 -2.48 -6.89
C ILE A 45 -3.51 -1.76 -5.96
N SER A 46 -4.78 -1.64 -6.31
CA SER A 46 -5.76 -0.93 -5.47
C SER A 46 -6.09 -1.68 -4.18
N GLU A 47 -5.93 -3.00 -4.19
CA GLU A 47 -6.38 -3.89 -3.11
C GLU A 47 -5.22 -4.70 -2.47
N HIS A 48 -3.96 -4.41 -2.84
CA HIS A 48 -2.79 -5.20 -2.44
C HIS A 48 -2.64 -5.36 -0.93
N ASP A 49 -3.04 -4.31 -0.20
CA ASP A 49 -2.98 -4.21 1.24
C ASP A 49 -4.36 -3.89 1.82
N ASP A 50 -5.42 -4.45 1.20
CA ASP A 50 -6.80 -4.38 1.70
C ASP A 50 -6.89 -5.14 3.03
N ARG A 51 -6.38 -4.46 4.06
CA ARG A 51 -6.61 -4.72 5.47
C ARG A 51 -8.03 -4.29 5.70
N GLN A 52 -9.00 -5.17 5.45
CA GLN A 52 -10.34 -4.94 5.98
C GLN A 52 -10.15 -4.59 7.44
N LEU A 53 -10.42 -3.33 7.76
CA LEU A 53 -10.14 -2.77 9.06
C LEU A 53 -11.17 -3.37 10.00
N ASP A 54 -10.85 -4.56 10.52
CA ASP A 54 -11.70 -5.19 11.50
C ASP A 54 -11.37 -4.58 12.85
N LEU A 55 -12.02 -3.45 13.09
CA LEU A 55 -12.11 -2.77 14.38
C LEU A 55 -12.66 -3.67 15.49
N ASN A 56 -12.91 -4.95 15.27
CA ASN A 56 -13.23 -5.94 16.29
C ASN A 56 -12.11 -6.99 16.41
N GLU A 57 -11.43 -7.39 15.34
CA GLU A 57 -10.35 -8.40 15.38
C GLU A 57 -9.03 -7.90 15.97
N LYS A 58 -8.75 -6.60 15.92
CA LYS A 58 -7.41 -6.07 16.26
C LYS A 58 -7.39 -4.93 17.27
N GLU A 59 -6.35 -4.86 18.10
CA GLU A 59 -6.04 -3.68 18.89
C GLU A 59 -5.33 -2.61 18.05
N TYR A 60 -5.96 -1.44 17.98
CA TYR A 60 -5.48 -0.27 17.24
C TYR A 60 -4.99 0.85 18.15
N LEU A 61 -5.10 0.66 19.47
CA LEU A 61 -4.64 1.57 20.50
C LEU A 61 -3.43 0.96 21.22
N SER A 62 -2.49 1.80 21.61
CA SER A 62 -1.45 1.40 22.57
C SER A 62 -2.04 1.22 23.97
N ASP A 63 -1.23 0.71 24.91
CA ASP A 63 -1.61 0.62 26.34
C ASP A 63 -1.98 1.98 26.96
N LEU A 64 -1.57 3.09 26.33
CA LEU A 64 -1.89 4.46 26.73
C LEU A 64 -3.13 5.02 26.01
N GLY A 65 -3.84 4.20 25.23
CA GLY A 65 -5.01 4.61 24.47
C GLY A 65 -4.70 5.43 23.20
N VAL A 66 -3.45 5.46 22.75
CA VAL A 66 -3.05 6.25 21.56
C VAL A 66 -3.22 5.40 20.29
N PRO A 67 -3.90 5.89 19.24
CA PRO A 67 -3.97 5.21 17.96
C PRO A 67 -2.58 4.91 17.39
N MET A 68 -2.34 3.64 17.06
CA MET A 68 -1.05 3.17 16.55
C MET A 68 -0.99 3.23 15.02
N ASP A 69 0.14 3.71 14.51
CA ASP A 69 0.51 3.54 13.12
C ASP A 69 0.80 2.06 12.82
N PHE A 70 0.56 1.63 11.59
CA PHE A 70 0.76 0.24 11.23
C PHE A 70 2.22 -0.24 11.36
N THR A 71 3.17 0.69 11.37
CA THR A 71 4.59 0.38 11.58
C THR A 71 4.91 0.02 13.04
N GLU A 72 4.02 0.34 13.97
CA GLU A 72 4.14 0.06 15.41
C GLU A 72 3.53 -1.30 15.80
N GLU A 73 3.00 -2.03 14.82
CA GLU A 73 2.31 -3.31 15.04
C GLU A 73 3.28 -4.45 15.38
N ASN A 74 3.00 -5.15 16.48
CA ASN A 74 3.63 -6.43 16.79
C ASN A 74 2.86 -7.56 16.10
N TYR A 75 3.57 -8.37 15.31
CA TYR A 75 2.97 -9.45 14.54
C TYR A 75 2.97 -10.77 15.32
N GLN A 76 1.79 -11.35 15.53
CA GLN A 76 1.68 -12.77 15.87
C GLN A 76 1.71 -13.60 14.58
N VAL A 77 2.48 -14.70 14.59
CA VAL A 77 2.68 -15.56 13.40
C VAL A 77 1.34 -16.05 12.85
N ASP A 78 0.42 -16.42 13.72
CA ASP A 78 -0.88 -16.99 13.33
C ASP A 78 -1.78 -15.94 12.68
N GLU A 79 -1.83 -14.73 13.25
CA GLU A 79 -2.57 -13.59 12.68
C GLU A 79 -2.05 -13.22 11.29
N VAL A 80 -0.72 -13.18 11.12
CA VAL A 80 -0.09 -12.89 9.82
C VAL A 80 -0.47 -13.95 8.79
N VAL A 81 -0.41 -15.23 9.14
CA VAL A 81 -0.76 -16.32 8.21
C VAL A 81 -2.24 -16.29 7.84
N GLU A 82 -3.13 -16.12 8.80
CA GLU A 82 -4.57 -16.05 8.50
C GLU A 82 -4.92 -14.81 7.68
N ARG A 83 -4.29 -13.65 7.95
CA ARG A 83 -4.41 -12.46 7.12
C ARG A 83 -3.99 -12.72 5.68
N MET A 84 -2.78 -13.28 5.47
CA MET A 84 -2.30 -13.58 4.12
C MET A 84 -3.24 -14.52 3.36
N LYS A 85 -3.79 -15.55 4.03
CA LYS A 85 -4.78 -16.46 3.44
C LYS A 85 -6.06 -15.74 3.02
N ARG A 86 -6.60 -14.85 3.87
CA ARG A 86 -7.81 -14.09 3.56
C ARG A 86 -7.63 -13.20 2.33
N ILE A 87 -6.51 -12.48 2.28
CA ILE A 87 -6.16 -11.60 1.16
C ILE A 87 -6.06 -12.42 -0.13
N LEU A 88 -5.32 -13.54 -0.12
CA LEU A 88 -5.17 -14.39 -1.30
C LEU A 88 -6.48 -15.04 -1.74
N ARG A 89 -7.31 -15.51 -0.81
CA ARG A 89 -8.62 -16.10 -1.13
C ARG A 89 -9.54 -15.08 -1.80
N THR A 90 -9.56 -13.84 -1.30
CA THR A 90 -10.36 -12.76 -1.88
C THR A 90 -9.87 -12.41 -3.29
N SER A 91 -8.55 -12.36 -3.46
CA SER A 91 -7.89 -12.12 -4.75
C SER A 91 -8.18 -13.21 -5.77
N GLU A 92 -8.13 -14.47 -5.34
CA GLU A 92 -8.39 -15.66 -6.16
C GLU A 92 -9.80 -15.67 -6.77
N ASN A 93 -10.79 -15.25 -6.00
CA ASN A 93 -12.17 -15.17 -6.46
C ASN A 93 -12.38 -14.12 -7.56
N LYS A 94 -11.45 -13.15 -7.71
CA LYS A 94 -11.50 -12.12 -8.75
C LYS A 94 -10.73 -12.54 -9.99
N SER A 95 -9.47 -12.97 -9.82
CA SER A 95 -8.60 -13.40 -10.92
C SER A 95 -7.35 -14.09 -10.41
N GLN A 96 -6.90 -15.13 -11.11
CA GLN A 96 -5.59 -15.75 -10.88
C GLN A 96 -4.44 -14.76 -11.11
N TRP A 97 -4.63 -13.77 -11.98
CA TRP A 97 -3.65 -12.70 -12.20
C TRP A 97 -3.49 -11.80 -10.96
N ILE A 98 -4.61 -11.40 -10.36
CA ILE A 98 -4.63 -10.60 -9.13
C ILE A 98 -3.97 -11.39 -8.00
N LYS A 99 -4.35 -12.66 -7.83
CA LYS A 99 -3.74 -13.57 -6.85
C LYS A 99 -2.23 -13.68 -7.03
N LEU A 100 -1.74 -13.76 -8.27
CA LEU A 100 -0.31 -13.86 -8.58
C LEU A 100 0.47 -12.64 -8.07
N LEU A 101 0.02 -11.43 -8.42
CA LEU A 101 0.69 -10.19 -8.03
C LEU A 101 0.67 -9.99 -6.51
N ILE A 102 -0.48 -10.23 -5.88
CA ILE A 102 -0.64 -10.14 -4.43
C ILE A 102 0.20 -11.20 -3.71
N SER A 103 0.31 -12.42 -4.24
CA SER A 103 1.20 -13.46 -3.68
C SER A 103 2.66 -13.05 -3.68
N TYR A 104 3.15 -12.38 -4.73
CA TYR A 104 4.51 -11.79 -4.72
C TYR A 104 4.63 -10.67 -3.70
N HIS A 105 3.62 -9.82 -3.59
CA HIS A 105 3.64 -8.68 -2.67
C HIS A 105 3.66 -9.11 -1.20
N LEU A 106 2.84 -10.09 -0.82
CA LEU A 106 2.85 -10.66 0.52
C LEU A 106 4.20 -11.31 0.85
N GLU A 107 4.84 -11.96 -0.13
CA GLU A 107 6.18 -12.51 0.05
C GLU A 107 7.26 -11.43 0.16
N PHE A 108 7.10 -10.29 -0.50
CA PHE A 108 7.98 -9.14 -0.32
C PHE A 108 7.87 -8.59 1.12
N ILE A 109 6.66 -8.42 1.65
CA ILE A 109 6.43 -7.89 3.01
C ILE A 109 6.89 -8.90 4.09
N TYR A 110 6.39 -10.13 4.02
CA TYR A 110 6.54 -11.11 5.10
C TYR A 110 7.65 -12.14 4.86
N GLY A 111 8.31 -12.09 3.70
CA GLY A 111 9.46 -12.94 3.37
C GLY A 111 10.59 -12.93 4.41
N PRO A 112 10.95 -11.79 5.02
CA PRO A 112 11.92 -11.75 6.11
C PRO A 112 11.56 -12.64 7.32
N LEU A 113 10.26 -12.90 7.56
CA LEU A 113 9.80 -13.72 8.67
C LEU A 113 9.99 -15.23 8.46
N LYS A 114 10.27 -15.68 7.23
CA LYS A 114 10.49 -17.11 6.91
C LYS A 114 11.60 -17.75 7.76
N LYS A 115 12.65 -17.00 8.08
CA LYS A 115 13.77 -17.46 8.91
C LYS A 115 13.37 -17.68 10.38
N LYS A 116 12.33 -16.98 10.83
CA LYS A 116 11.86 -16.97 12.22
C LYS A 116 10.66 -17.91 12.44
N SER A 117 9.98 -18.34 11.38
CA SER A 117 8.77 -19.17 11.48
C SER A 117 8.70 -20.24 10.40
N LYS A 118 8.69 -21.52 10.83
CA LYS A 118 8.46 -22.67 9.95
C LYS A 118 7.10 -22.60 9.26
N ARG A 119 6.06 -22.11 9.95
CA ARG A 119 4.71 -21.95 9.42
C ARG A 119 4.68 -20.95 8.26
N ILE A 120 5.33 -19.80 8.41
CA ILE A 120 5.46 -18.78 7.34
C ILE A 120 6.30 -19.33 6.18
N SER A 121 7.39 -20.05 6.48
CA SER A 121 8.21 -20.69 5.45
C SER A 121 7.41 -21.69 4.61
N ALA A 122 6.66 -22.59 5.26
CA ALA A 122 5.80 -23.57 4.59
C ALA A 122 4.69 -22.90 3.76
N PHE A 123 4.07 -21.84 4.29
CA PHE A 123 3.07 -21.06 3.57
C PHE A 123 3.63 -20.50 2.26
N PHE A 124 4.81 -19.88 2.27
CA PHE A 124 5.40 -19.33 1.05
C PHE A 124 5.94 -20.40 0.10
N GLN A 125 6.29 -21.60 0.57
CA GLN A 125 6.59 -22.73 -0.31
C GLN A 125 5.34 -23.17 -1.08
N GLN A 126 4.18 -23.25 -0.40
CA GLN A 126 2.91 -23.50 -1.07
C GLN A 126 2.60 -22.41 -2.09
N GLN A 127 2.73 -21.14 -1.71
CA GLN A 127 2.52 -20.01 -2.62
C GLN A 127 3.47 -20.03 -3.83
N ALA A 128 4.73 -20.43 -3.65
CA ALA A 128 5.66 -20.60 -4.76
C ALA A 128 5.20 -21.69 -5.75
N SER A 129 4.61 -22.79 -5.26
CA SER A 129 4.02 -23.82 -6.11
C SER A 129 2.76 -23.34 -6.84
N GLU A 130 1.87 -22.62 -6.14
CA GLU A 130 0.67 -22.03 -6.75
C GLU A 130 1.04 -21.03 -7.86
N ARG A 131 2.00 -20.14 -7.63
CA ARG A 131 2.46 -19.20 -8.65
C ARG A 131 3.01 -19.91 -9.89
N LYS A 132 3.73 -21.04 -9.74
CA LYS A 132 4.19 -21.82 -10.91
C LYS A 132 3.02 -22.31 -11.76
N THR A 133 1.94 -22.78 -11.13
CA THR A 133 0.72 -23.21 -11.83
C THR A 133 0.07 -22.03 -12.57
N ILE A 134 -0.07 -20.88 -11.90
CA ILE A 134 -0.65 -19.68 -12.49
C ILE A 134 0.20 -19.18 -13.68
N LEU A 135 1.52 -19.09 -13.51
CA LEU A 135 2.45 -18.69 -14.56
C LEU A 135 2.36 -19.60 -15.79
N LYS A 136 2.22 -20.91 -15.58
CA LYS A 136 2.02 -21.88 -16.67
C LYS A 136 0.70 -21.62 -17.41
N HIS A 137 -0.38 -21.32 -16.68
CA HIS A 137 -1.68 -20.98 -17.26
C HIS A 137 -1.60 -19.74 -18.17
N PHE A 138 -0.86 -18.71 -17.74
CA PHE A 138 -0.65 -17.48 -18.52
C PHE A 138 0.50 -17.56 -19.54
N GLY A 139 1.20 -18.69 -19.65
CA GLY A 139 2.38 -18.83 -20.53
C GLY A 139 3.51 -17.84 -20.22
N LEU A 140 3.64 -17.40 -18.97
CA LEU A 140 4.50 -16.29 -18.57
C LEU A 140 5.72 -16.77 -17.76
N PRO A 141 6.95 -16.30 -18.06
CA PRO A 141 8.10 -16.61 -17.22
C PRO A 141 8.02 -15.84 -15.89
N ASN A 142 8.52 -16.46 -14.81
CA ASN A 142 8.54 -15.88 -13.47
C ASN A 142 9.27 -14.52 -13.41
N LYS A 143 10.31 -14.31 -14.22
CA LYS A 143 11.00 -13.01 -14.33
C LYS A 143 10.01 -11.92 -14.75
N LYS A 144 9.22 -12.18 -15.79
CA LYS A 144 8.29 -11.18 -16.34
C LYS A 144 7.14 -10.86 -15.37
N ALA A 145 6.66 -11.85 -14.62
CA ALA A 145 5.66 -11.60 -13.58
C ALA A 145 6.20 -10.75 -12.42
N LYS A 146 7.49 -10.91 -12.06
CA LYS A 146 8.15 -10.05 -11.08
C LYS A 146 8.31 -8.61 -11.58
N GLU A 147 8.61 -8.42 -12.87
CA GLU A 147 8.61 -7.09 -13.50
C GLU A 147 7.23 -6.43 -13.42
N TYR A 148 6.14 -7.21 -13.50
CA TYR A 148 4.78 -6.66 -13.34
C TYR A 148 4.46 -6.32 -11.88
N HIS A 149 4.97 -7.10 -10.93
CA HIS A 149 4.87 -6.79 -9.50
C HIS A 149 5.65 -5.51 -9.11
N GLU A 150 6.67 -5.10 -9.87
CA GLU A 150 7.40 -3.85 -9.61
C GLU A 150 6.50 -2.61 -9.70
N PHE A 151 5.48 -2.61 -10.56
CA PHE A 151 4.48 -1.55 -10.62
C PHE A 151 3.70 -1.42 -9.32
N LEU A 152 3.33 -2.56 -8.73
CA LEU A 152 2.67 -2.59 -7.43
C LEU A 152 3.59 -2.05 -6.35
N ARG A 153 4.85 -2.50 -6.30
CA ARG A 153 5.84 -1.97 -5.32
C ARG A 153 6.06 -0.47 -5.44
N PHE A 154 6.14 0.05 -6.68
CA PHE A 154 6.28 1.48 -6.94
C PHE A 154 5.08 2.25 -6.42
N CYS A 155 3.86 1.83 -6.79
CA CYS A 155 2.64 2.52 -6.42
C CYS A 155 2.37 2.47 -4.91
N ASP A 156 2.56 1.29 -4.29
CA ASP A 156 2.47 1.11 -2.84
C ASP A 156 3.45 2.03 -2.10
N ARG A 157 4.74 2.03 -2.47
CA ARG A 157 5.72 2.86 -1.77
C ARG A 157 5.45 4.35 -1.96
N LEU A 158 5.07 4.77 -3.17
CA LEU A 158 4.71 6.17 -3.42
C LEU A 158 3.46 6.59 -2.62
N SER A 159 2.39 5.79 -2.60
CA SER A 159 1.21 6.12 -1.80
C SER A 159 1.49 6.12 -0.30
N LEU A 160 2.37 5.24 0.22
CA LEU A 160 2.80 5.32 1.62
C LEU A 160 3.56 6.62 1.92
N ILE A 161 4.48 7.05 1.05
CA ILE A 161 5.20 8.32 1.23
C ILE A 161 4.22 9.48 1.33
N LEU A 162 3.23 9.54 0.43
CA LEU A 162 2.21 10.59 0.42
C LEU A 162 1.31 10.51 1.66
N CYS A 163 0.80 9.33 1.99
CA CYS A 163 -0.09 9.14 3.13
C CYS A 163 0.60 9.45 4.47
N LYS A 164 1.91 9.21 4.59
CA LYS A 164 2.69 9.43 5.83
C LYS A 164 3.32 10.82 5.93
N ASP A 165 3.05 11.71 4.99
CA ASP A 165 3.68 13.04 4.91
C ASP A 165 5.23 12.96 4.94
N GLU A 166 5.80 11.95 4.27
CA GLU A 166 7.25 11.70 4.23
C GLU A 166 7.99 12.53 3.16
N THR A 167 7.27 13.30 2.34
CA THR A 167 7.90 14.13 1.30
C THR A 167 8.78 15.19 1.96
N PRO A 168 10.08 15.24 1.64
CA PRO A 168 11.00 16.12 2.35
C PRO A 168 10.86 17.57 1.88
N GLU A 169 11.05 18.50 2.82
CA GLU A 169 11.09 19.94 2.54
C GLU A 169 12.40 20.35 1.84
N LEU A 170 12.46 21.60 1.36
CA LEU A 170 13.64 22.22 0.75
C LEU A 170 14.13 21.49 -0.51
N GLU A 171 13.19 21.03 -1.34
CA GLU A 171 13.46 20.37 -2.62
C GLU A 171 14.40 19.16 -2.55
N ARG A 172 14.49 18.51 -1.38
CA ARG A 172 15.30 17.30 -1.21
C ARG A 172 14.67 16.13 -1.96
N LEU A 173 15.53 15.20 -2.39
CA LEU A 173 15.11 13.96 -3.00
C LEU A 173 14.90 12.89 -1.93
N LEU A 174 13.76 12.21 -1.99
CA LEU A 174 13.51 10.97 -1.28
C LEU A 174 13.40 9.83 -2.30
N GLU A 175 14.14 8.74 -2.09
CA GLU A 175 14.00 7.54 -2.91
C GLU A 175 12.64 6.88 -2.67
N ILE A 176 11.92 6.60 -3.75
CA ILE A 176 10.72 5.75 -3.74
C ILE A 176 11.19 4.30 -3.68
N ASN A 177 11.78 3.80 -4.77
CA ASN A 177 12.46 2.50 -4.85
C ASN A 177 13.20 2.35 -6.19
N THR A 178 14.02 1.30 -6.31
CA THR A 178 14.39 0.69 -7.59
C THR A 178 13.37 -0.39 -7.98
N SER A 179 12.70 -0.22 -9.12
CA SER A 179 11.61 -1.11 -9.54
C SER A 179 11.42 -1.16 -11.06
N ILE A 180 10.46 -0.41 -11.60
CA ILE A 180 9.99 -0.49 -12.99
C ILE A 180 11.16 -0.25 -13.95
N GLY A 181 11.49 -1.27 -14.74
CA GLY A 181 12.57 -1.17 -15.73
C GLY A 181 13.97 -1.06 -15.12
N GLU A 182 14.15 -1.52 -13.87
CA GLU A 182 15.40 -1.42 -13.10
C GLU A 182 15.83 0.03 -12.80
N GLU A 183 14.94 1.01 -13.00
CA GLU A 183 15.16 2.41 -12.69
C GLU A 183 14.93 2.71 -11.20
N THR A 184 15.72 3.64 -10.66
CA THR A 184 15.51 4.20 -9.31
C THR A 184 14.67 5.47 -9.39
N PHE A 185 13.54 5.46 -8.70
CA PHE A 185 12.61 6.57 -8.68
C PHE A 185 12.80 7.44 -7.43
N PHE A 186 12.69 8.75 -7.62
CA PHE A 186 12.73 9.73 -6.53
C PHE A 186 11.49 10.62 -6.56
N ILE A 187 11.13 11.14 -5.38
CA ILE A 187 10.14 12.19 -5.19
C ILE A 187 10.80 13.44 -4.62
N LYS A 188 10.41 14.60 -5.16
CA LYS A 188 10.82 15.93 -4.72
C LYS A 188 9.57 16.78 -4.48
N LYS A 189 9.53 17.53 -3.39
CA LYS A 189 8.53 18.57 -3.16
C LYS A 189 9.14 19.93 -3.46
N THR A 190 8.53 20.70 -4.35
CA THR A 190 9.01 22.04 -4.73
C THR A 190 8.54 23.10 -3.73
N ASP A 191 9.16 24.28 -3.77
CA ASP A 191 8.77 25.42 -2.93
C ASP A 191 7.30 25.87 -3.13
N ASP A 192 6.71 25.58 -4.28
CA ASP A 192 5.30 25.84 -4.58
C ASP A 192 4.39 24.60 -4.35
N GLU A 193 4.81 23.68 -3.48
CA GLU A 193 4.03 22.54 -3.00
C GLU A 193 3.67 21.49 -4.07
N ARG A 194 4.31 21.52 -5.25
CA ARG A 194 4.16 20.48 -6.27
C ARG A 194 5.08 19.30 -5.97
N LEU A 195 4.67 18.12 -6.41
CA LEU A 195 5.45 16.90 -6.31
C LEU A 195 6.00 16.50 -7.69
N ILE A 196 7.31 16.36 -7.78
CA ILE A 196 8.00 15.91 -8.98
C ILE A 196 8.50 14.48 -8.73
N ILE A 197 8.26 13.61 -9.72
CA ILE A 197 8.76 12.23 -9.72
C ILE A 197 9.78 12.08 -10.85
N SER A 198 10.95 11.55 -10.55
CA SER A 198 12.00 11.29 -11.54
C SER A 198 12.46 9.83 -11.47
N PRO A 199 12.51 9.10 -12.60
CA PRO A 199 12.06 9.50 -13.95
C PRO A 199 10.53 9.63 -14.07
N TRP A 200 10.06 10.47 -15.00
CA TRP A 200 8.64 10.75 -15.19
C TRP A 200 7.93 9.71 -16.09
N ILE A 201 7.14 8.84 -15.47
CA ILE A 201 6.42 7.73 -16.15
C ILE A 201 4.92 7.97 -16.37
N PHE A 202 4.40 9.15 -15.99
CA PHE A 202 2.97 9.45 -16.05
C PHE A 202 2.53 10.06 -17.37
N LYS A 203 1.29 9.75 -17.77
CA LYS A 203 0.71 10.12 -19.07
C LYS A 203 0.48 11.63 -19.24
N LYS A 204 0.18 12.33 -18.16
CA LYS A 204 0.01 13.78 -18.13
C LYS A 204 1.27 14.44 -17.58
N ASP A 205 1.52 15.67 -17.99
CA ASP A 205 2.58 16.49 -17.38
C ASP A 205 2.15 17.09 -16.03
N LYS A 206 0.85 17.09 -15.72
CA LYS A 206 0.31 17.54 -14.44
C LYS A 206 -1.01 16.83 -14.11
N PHE A 207 -1.19 16.40 -12.87
CA PHE A 207 -2.44 15.82 -12.37
C PHE A 207 -2.59 15.96 -10.85
N GLU A 208 -3.82 15.84 -10.36
CA GLU A 208 -4.14 15.83 -8.93
C GLU A 208 -4.38 14.39 -8.47
N LEU A 209 -3.80 14.03 -7.33
CA LEU A 209 -4.16 12.86 -6.54
C LEU A 209 -4.88 13.31 -5.27
N SER A 210 -5.78 12.47 -4.78
CA SER A 210 -6.48 12.74 -3.54
C SER A 210 -6.92 11.48 -2.82
N ILE A 211 -7.06 11.58 -1.50
CA ILE A 211 -7.67 10.58 -0.63
C ILE A 211 -8.58 11.24 0.40
N GLU A 212 -9.33 10.42 1.10
CA GLU A 212 -10.01 10.82 2.32
C GLU A 212 -9.17 10.47 3.54
N GLU A 213 -9.09 11.39 4.49
CA GLU A 213 -8.58 11.17 5.84
C GLU A 213 -9.60 11.64 6.87
N ARG A 214 -9.45 11.20 8.13
CA ARG A 214 -10.24 11.69 9.25
C ARG A 214 -9.33 12.30 10.30
N VAL A 215 -9.60 13.53 10.71
CA VAL A 215 -8.80 14.23 11.74
C VAL A 215 -9.51 14.19 13.07
N LEU A 216 -8.99 13.38 13.98
CA LEU A 216 -9.51 13.25 15.35
C LEU A 216 -8.84 14.30 16.23
N LYS A 217 -9.66 15.14 16.89
CA LYS A 217 -9.15 16.12 17.87
C LYS A 217 -8.65 15.45 19.15
N GLU A 218 -9.24 14.32 19.50
CA GLU A 218 -8.86 13.50 20.64
C GLU A 218 -7.64 12.64 20.27
N THR A 219 -6.62 12.65 21.12
CA THR A 219 -5.33 11.98 20.89
C THR A 219 -5.17 10.68 21.69
N GLN A 220 -6.05 10.44 22.66
CA GLN A 220 -6.08 9.28 23.53
C GLN A 220 -7.52 8.82 23.73
N PHE A 221 -7.75 7.51 23.69
CA PHE A 221 -9.07 6.91 23.81
C PHE A 221 -9.08 5.92 24.96
N SER A 222 -10.11 5.96 25.78
CA SER A 222 -10.25 5.06 26.93
C SER A 222 -10.64 3.62 26.55
N SER A 223 -11.15 3.42 25.34
CA SER A 223 -11.41 2.09 24.79
C SER A 223 -11.40 2.08 23.26
N LYS A 224 -11.29 0.88 22.70
CA LYS A 224 -11.40 0.60 21.27
C LYS A 224 -12.76 1.02 20.70
N GLU A 225 -13.84 0.85 21.47
CA GLU A 225 -15.19 1.27 21.10
C GLU A 225 -15.28 2.79 21.00
N ASN A 226 -14.70 3.52 21.96
CA ASN A 226 -14.67 4.98 21.94
C ASN A 226 -13.86 5.50 20.75
N PHE A 227 -12.71 4.88 20.45
CA PHE A 227 -11.94 5.20 19.24
C PHE A 227 -12.75 4.95 17.96
N LYS A 228 -13.38 3.78 17.85
CA LYS A 228 -14.24 3.41 16.71
C LYS A 228 -15.39 4.39 16.52
N GLU A 229 -16.08 4.76 17.59
CA GLU A 229 -17.18 5.71 17.55
C GLU A 229 -16.69 7.10 17.11
N SER A 230 -15.58 7.58 17.68
CA SER A 230 -14.96 8.86 17.31
C SER A 230 -14.53 8.88 15.83
N LEU A 231 -13.93 7.80 15.35
CA LEU A 231 -13.53 7.64 13.95
C LEU A 231 -14.75 7.64 13.02
N LEU A 232 -15.81 6.89 13.33
CA LEU A 232 -17.01 6.80 12.47
C LEU A 232 -17.84 8.09 12.47
N LYS A 233 -17.89 8.83 13.58
CA LYS A 233 -18.56 10.13 13.67
C LYS A 233 -17.79 11.24 12.96
N THR A 234 -16.46 11.12 12.86
CA THR A 234 -15.62 12.11 12.20
C THR A 234 -15.84 12.04 10.68
N LYS A 235 -16.29 13.16 10.12
CA LYS A 235 -16.49 13.28 8.67
C LYS A 235 -15.15 13.18 7.95
N PRO A 236 -15.07 12.45 6.82
CA PRO A 236 -13.86 12.45 6.01
C PRO A 236 -13.59 13.85 5.44
N GLN A 237 -12.31 14.20 5.36
CA GLN A 237 -11.82 15.37 4.65
C GLN A 237 -10.90 14.95 3.50
N THR A 238 -10.85 15.76 2.45
CA THR A 238 -10.02 15.46 1.29
C THR A 238 -8.59 15.96 1.50
N LYS A 239 -7.63 15.05 1.41
CA LYS A 239 -6.20 15.34 1.28
C LYS A 239 -5.80 15.26 -0.19
N LYS A 240 -5.00 16.20 -0.67
CA LYS A 240 -4.68 16.37 -2.09
C LYS A 240 -3.20 16.59 -2.33
N TRP A 241 -2.74 16.16 -3.49
CA TRP A 241 -1.39 16.41 -3.99
C TRP A 241 -1.42 16.73 -5.48
N ILE A 242 -0.56 17.66 -5.90
CA ILE A 242 -0.39 18.00 -7.32
C ILE A 242 0.94 17.41 -7.78
N LEU A 243 0.89 16.44 -8.69
CA LEU A 243 2.06 15.91 -9.35
C LEU A 243 2.28 16.68 -10.65
N ALA A 244 3.50 17.11 -10.90
CA ALA A 244 3.88 17.78 -12.13
C ALA A 244 5.25 17.32 -12.61
N LYS A 245 5.42 17.25 -13.93
CA LYS A 245 6.71 17.11 -14.57
C LYS A 245 7.53 18.38 -14.30
N GLU A 246 8.84 18.22 -14.19
CA GLU A 246 9.79 19.33 -14.02
C GLU A 246 9.68 20.36 -15.15
#